data_AF-A0AAV7DJD1-F1
#
_entry.id   AF-A0AAV7DJD1-F1
#
_cell.length_a   1.000
_cell.length_b   1.000
_cell.length_c   1.000
_cell.angle_alpha   90.00
_cell.angle_beta   90.00
_cell.angle_gamma   90.00
#
_symmetry.space_group_name_H-M   'P 1'
#
loop_
_entity.id
_entity.type
_entity.pdbx_description
1 polymer ?
#
loop_
_entity_poly.entity_id
_entity_poly.type
_entity_poly.pdbx_seq_one_letter_code
_entity_poly.pdbx_strand_id
1 'polypeptide(L)'
;MDWITWNKVLLMEKLVIYKILKMSLPPPDPKFDLRGIGAHVNCLHFSCNVQKPCPPLLFSGSSIGEIHIWNLNTRRAESVLDGHGGKSIFWVHNLTDRERLMSQGRDLQICTWNLAEGRNTVLGSIPLDSVGFCKCSLLNTERCLLAIPGKESSQ
;
A
#
# COMPACT_ATOMS: atom_id res chain seq x y z
N MET A 1 -29.12 -54.03 -12.59
CA MET A 1 -28.13 -53.10 -12.04
C MET A 1 -27.87 -53.50 -10.60
N ASP A 2 -26.62 -53.78 -10.28
CA ASP A 2 -26.16 -54.39 -9.04
C ASP A 2 -25.84 -53.35 -7.97
N TRP A 3 -25.88 -53.76 -6.70
CA TRP A 3 -25.67 -52.86 -5.55
C TRP A 3 -24.31 -52.11 -5.61
N ILE A 4 -23.32 -52.70 -6.31
CA ILE A 4 -21.98 -52.17 -6.49
C ILE A 4 -21.98 -50.95 -7.42
N THR A 5 -22.82 -50.92 -8.46
CA THR A 5 -22.90 -49.75 -9.35
C THR A 5 -23.50 -48.54 -8.63
N TRP A 6 -24.51 -48.75 -7.79
CA TRP A 6 -25.11 -47.66 -6.98
C TRP A 6 -24.12 -47.03 -6.02
N ASN A 7 -23.31 -47.83 -5.34
CA ASN A 7 -22.30 -47.31 -4.42
C ASN A 7 -21.17 -46.53 -5.13
N LYS A 8 -20.78 -46.95 -6.34
CA LYS A 8 -19.81 -46.21 -7.15
C LYS A 8 -20.36 -44.86 -7.63
N VAL A 9 -21.63 -44.80 -8.02
CA VAL A 9 -22.32 -43.55 -8.39
C VAL A 9 -22.42 -42.61 -7.19
N LEU A 10 -22.83 -43.13 -6.03
CA LEU A 10 -22.92 -42.33 -4.79
C LEU A 10 -21.55 -41.80 -4.32
N LEU A 11 -20.49 -42.60 -4.47
CA LEU A 11 -19.13 -42.19 -4.10
C LEU A 11 -18.58 -41.13 -5.07
N MET A 12 -18.87 -41.26 -6.37
CA MET A 12 -18.53 -40.25 -7.38
C MET A 12 -19.28 -38.95 -7.14
N GLU A 13 -20.59 -38.98 -6.83
CA GLU A 13 -21.36 -37.79 -6.46
C GLU A 13 -20.82 -37.13 -5.20
N LYS A 14 -20.46 -37.90 -4.16
CA LYS A 14 -19.83 -37.37 -2.94
C LYS A 14 -18.45 -36.75 -3.22
N LEU A 15 -17.63 -37.36 -4.08
CA LEU A 15 -16.34 -36.80 -4.48
C LEU A 15 -16.50 -35.54 -5.34
N VAL A 16 -17.49 -35.52 -6.23
CA VAL A 16 -17.84 -34.35 -7.06
C VAL A 16 -18.34 -33.22 -6.17
N ILE A 17 -19.19 -33.49 -5.18
CA ILE A 17 -19.63 -32.53 -4.17
C ILE A 17 -18.45 -32.04 -3.30
N TYR A 18 -17.55 -32.93 -2.87
CA TYR A 18 -16.36 -32.56 -2.08
C TYR A 18 -15.36 -31.71 -2.90
N LYS A 19 -15.32 -31.90 -4.23
CA LYS A 19 -14.47 -31.14 -5.15
C LYS A 19 -15.13 -29.82 -5.60
N ILE A 20 -16.47 -29.76 -5.63
CA ILE A 20 -17.28 -28.56 -5.93
C ILE A 20 -17.43 -27.67 -4.69
N LEU A 21 -17.40 -28.23 -3.47
CA LEU A 21 -17.33 -27.49 -2.21
C LEU A 21 -15.93 -26.96 -1.88
N LYS A 22 -15.06 -26.80 -2.89
CA LYS A 22 -14.06 -25.70 -2.88
C LYS A 22 -14.78 -24.36 -3.10
N MET A 23 -15.82 -24.12 -2.31
CA MET A 23 -16.24 -22.77 -2.00
C MET A 23 -15.03 -22.10 -1.36
N SER A 24 -14.68 -20.92 -1.86
CA SER A 24 -13.63 -20.08 -1.29
C SER A 24 -13.69 -20.16 0.24
N LEU A 25 -12.59 -20.58 0.85
CA LEU A 25 -12.45 -20.51 2.31
C LEU A 25 -12.82 -19.09 2.76
N PRO A 26 -13.53 -18.93 3.89
CA PRO A 26 -13.75 -17.59 4.44
C PRO A 26 -12.39 -16.89 4.59
N PRO A 27 -12.34 -15.56 4.40
CA PRO A 27 -11.11 -14.83 4.58
C PRO A 27 -10.58 -15.12 5.99
N PRO A 28 -9.25 -15.34 6.15
CA PRO A 28 -8.67 -15.56 7.46
C PRO A 28 -8.95 -14.35 8.35
N ASP A 29 -9.06 -14.60 9.66
CA ASP A 29 -9.22 -13.52 10.62
C ASP A 29 -8.06 -12.52 10.50
N PRO A 30 -8.33 -11.21 10.56
CA PRO A 30 -7.29 -10.20 10.49
C PRO A 30 -6.29 -10.42 11.63
N LYS A 31 -4.99 -10.44 11.31
CA LYS A 31 -3.96 -10.60 12.34
C LYS A 31 -3.91 -9.40 13.28
N PHE A 32 -3.96 -8.18 12.74
CA PHE A 32 -3.88 -6.92 13.48
C PHE A 32 -4.79 -5.86 12.85
N ASP A 33 -5.40 -5.03 13.71
CA ASP A 33 -6.16 -3.84 13.32
C ASP A 33 -5.34 -2.59 13.66
N LEU A 34 -4.89 -1.86 12.63
CA LEU A 34 -4.21 -0.57 12.80
C LEU A 34 -5.26 0.54 12.81
N ARG A 35 -5.54 1.08 13.99
CA ARG A 35 -6.56 2.11 14.21
C ARG A 35 -5.90 3.44 14.60
N GLY A 36 -6.56 4.54 14.28
CA GLY A 36 -6.11 5.90 14.64
C GLY A 36 -6.30 6.94 13.52
N ILE A 37 -6.47 6.50 12.28
CA ILE A 37 -6.72 7.40 11.15
C ILE A 37 -8.18 7.86 11.20
N GLY A 38 -8.40 9.15 11.40
CA GLY A 38 -9.74 9.77 11.43
C GLY A 38 -10.36 9.99 10.04
N ALA A 39 -9.87 9.31 9.00
CA ALA A 39 -10.19 9.59 7.60
C ALA A 39 -10.04 8.34 6.72
N HIS A 40 -10.50 8.43 5.47
CA HIS A 40 -10.36 7.34 4.50
C HIS A 40 -8.89 7.13 4.11
N VAL A 41 -8.47 5.87 4.04
CA VAL A 41 -7.14 5.48 3.54
C VAL A 41 -7.23 5.18 2.06
N ASN A 42 -6.42 5.86 1.26
CA ASN A 42 -6.47 5.76 -0.20
C ASN A 42 -5.28 5.01 -0.80
N CYS A 43 -4.15 4.95 -0.08
CA CYS A 43 -2.96 4.26 -0.52
C CYS A 43 -2.19 3.66 0.67
N LEU A 44 -1.47 2.58 0.38
CA LEU A 44 -0.64 1.85 1.32
C LEU A 44 0.69 1.48 0.67
N HIS A 45 1.77 1.48 1.44
CA HIS A 45 3.07 0.99 0.99
C HIS A 45 3.83 0.30 2.12
N PHE A 46 4.19 -0.97 1.90
CA PHE A 46 4.99 -1.73 2.83
C PHE A 46 6.47 -1.48 2.58
N SER A 47 7.18 -1.14 3.65
CA SER A 47 8.63 -1.17 3.67
C SER A 47 9.08 -2.36 4.48
N CYS A 48 9.62 -3.38 3.80
CA CYS A 48 10.29 -4.53 4.38
C CYS A 48 11.72 -4.59 3.82
N ASN A 49 12.75 -4.69 4.68
CA ASN A 49 14.15 -4.80 4.26
C ASN A 49 14.72 -6.05 4.91
N VAL A 50 15.16 -6.97 4.06
CA VAL A 50 15.72 -8.26 4.49
C VAL A 50 17.21 -8.13 4.87
N GLN A 51 17.89 -7.09 4.38
CA GLN A 51 19.34 -6.90 4.50
C GLN A 51 19.76 -6.07 5.73
N LYS A 52 18.89 -5.19 6.25
CA LYS A 52 19.14 -4.40 7.47
C LYS A 52 18.10 -4.75 8.54
N PRO A 53 18.48 -5.08 9.78
CA PRO A 53 17.55 -5.40 10.86
C PRO A 53 16.86 -4.12 11.35
N CYS A 54 15.86 -3.68 10.60
CA CYS A 54 14.97 -2.57 10.96
C CYS A 54 13.54 -3.09 11.06
N PRO A 55 12.68 -2.47 11.89
CA PRO A 55 11.28 -2.85 11.94
C PRO A 55 10.62 -2.72 10.55
N PRO A 56 9.73 -3.66 10.20
CA PRO A 56 8.89 -3.51 9.02
C PRO A 56 7.91 -2.35 9.27
N LEU A 57 7.89 -1.40 8.33
CA LEU A 57 7.05 -0.23 8.38
C LEU A 57 5.94 -0.33 7.34
N LEU A 58 4.78 0.23 7.65
CA LEU A 58 3.69 0.46 6.70
C LEU A 58 3.42 1.96 6.64
N PHE A 59 3.36 2.50 5.43
CA PHE A 59 2.92 3.86 5.18
C PHE A 59 1.48 3.84 4.67
N SER A 60 0.65 4.75 5.18
CA SER A 60 -0.73 4.91 4.73
C SER A 60 -1.08 6.36 4.47
N GLY A 61 -1.52 6.69 3.26
CA GLY A 61 -1.97 8.03 2.89
C GLY A 61 -3.48 8.19 3.05
N SER A 62 -3.90 9.31 3.65
CA SER A 62 -5.29 9.60 3.96
C SER A 62 -5.94 10.57 2.96
N SER A 63 -7.28 10.64 2.99
CA SER A 63 -8.06 11.62 2.23
C SER A 63 -7.89 13.06 2.73
N ILE A 64 -7.31 13.25 3.92
CA ILE A 64 -7.11 14.56 4.56
C ILE A 64 -5.64 15.02 4.51
N GLY A 65 -4.81 14.43 3.63
CA GLY A 65 -3.44 14.93 3.43
C GLY A 65 -2.40 14.47 4.45
N GLU A 66 -2.75 13.50 5.29
CA GLU A 66 -1.86 12.93 6.29
C GLU A 66 -1.28 11.59 5.83
N ILE A 67 -0.01 11.34 6.15
CA ILE A 67 0.64 10.03 5.99
C ILE A 67 0.94 9.47 7.37
N HIS A 68 0.36 8.34 7.70
CA HIS A 68 0.72 7.64 8.94
C HIS A 68 1.83 6.64 8.69
N ILE A 69 2.78 6.58 9.62
CA ILE A 69 3.86 5.61 9.66
C ILE A 69 3.56 4.61 10.76
N TRP A 70 3.40 3.34 10.40
CA TRP A 70 3.05 2.26 11.31
C TRP A 70 4.22 1.30 11.48
N ASN A 71 4.57 1.00 12.72
CA ASN A 71 5.51 -0.07 13.02
C ASN A 71 4.75 -1.38 13.18
N LEU A 72 5.02 -2.34 12.30
CA LEU A 72 4.29 -3.60 12.26
C LEU A 72 4.74 -4.59 13.35
N ASN A 73 5.90 -4.37 13.99
CA ASN A 73 6.31 -5.14 15.18
C ASN A 73 5.53 -4.70 16.41
N THR A 74 5.44 -3.39 16.66
CA THR A 74 4.73 -2.83 17.82
C THR A 74 3.23 -2.69 17.60
N ARG A 75 2.78 -2.73 16.33
CA ARG A 75 1.39 -2.60 15.88
C ARG A 75 0.78 -1.24 16.25
N ARG A 76 1.61 -0.19 16.22
CA ARG A 76 1.23 1.18 16.58
C ARG A 76 1.71 2.17 15.52
N ALA A 77 1.01 3.30 15.43
CA ALA A 77 1.50 4.45 14.69
C ALA A 77 2.72 5.02 15.42
N GLU A 78 3.82 5.23 14.70
CA GLU A 78 5.02 5.91 15.20
C GLU A 78 4.95 7.41 14.97
N SER A 79 4.42 7.83 13.81
CA SER A 79 4.32 9.24 13.46
C SER A 79 3.25 9.50 12.38
N VAL A 80 2.92 10.78 12.25
CA VAL A 80 2.05 11.31 11.19
C VAL A 80 2.81 12.43 10.49
N LEU A 81 2.84 12.36 9.16
CA LEU A 81 3.38 13.41 8.30
C LEU A 81 2.21 14.25 7.79
N ASP A 82 2.33 15.57 7.90
CA ASP A 82 1.38 16.53 7.36
C ASP A 82 2.13 17.57 6.53
N GLY A 83 1.60 17.88 5.35
CA GLY A 83 2.26 18.74 4.37
C GLY A 83 1.56 18.81 3.02
N HIS A 84 0.59 17.92 2.76
CA HIS A 84 -0.30 18.03 1.59
C HIS A 84 -1.50 18.98 1.83
N GLY A 85 -1.49 19.77 2.90
CA GLY A 85 -2.44 20.86 3.14
C GLY A 85 -3.91 20.42 3.12
N GLY A 86 -4.22 19.27 3.72
CA GLY A 86 -5.59 18.73 3.72
C GLY A 86 -6.01 18.02 2.43
N LYS A 87 -5.15 17.94 1.40
CA LYS A 87 -5.50 17.32 0.11
C LYS A 87 -5.19 15.83 0.12
N SER A 88 -6.15 15.05 -0.39
CA SER A 88 -6.05 13.59 -0.46
C SER A 88 -4.74 13.10 -1.06
N ILE A 89 -4.11 12.17 -0.36
CA ILE A 89 -2.94 11.42 -0.82
C ILE A 89 -3.42 10.19 -1.57
N PHE A 90 -2.80 9.87 -2.70
CA PHE A 90 -3.17 8.68 -3.50
C PHE A 90 -1.99 7.82 -3.91
N TRP A 91 -0.77 8.26 -3.59
CA TRP A 91 0.44 7.45 -3.75
C TRP A 91 1.47 7.78 -2.66
N VAL A 92 2.15 6.76 -2.16
CA VAL A 92 3.25 6.84 -1.21
C VAL A 92 4.28 5.75 -1.57
N HIS A 93 5.56 6.07 -1.45
CA HIS A 93 6.64 5.13 -1.75
C HIS A 93 7.92 5.49 -0.99
N ASN A 94 8.57 4.52 -0.35
CA ASN A 94 9.86 4.77 0.30
C ASN A 94 11.02 4.57 -0.67
N LEU A 95 12.06 5.38 -0.55
CA LEU A 95 13.31 5.17 -1.26
C LEU A 95 14.09 4.00 -0.63
N THR A 96 15.08 3.48 -1.36
CA THR A 96 15.88 2.33 -0.89
C THR A 96 16.65 2.59 0.38
N ASP A 97 16.94 3.86 0.67
CA ASP A 97 17.60 4.29 1.90
C ASP A 97 16.72 4.15 3.15
N ARG A 98 15.39 3.98 3.00
CA ARG A 98 14.36 4.02 4.07
C ARG A 98 14.29 5.31 4.88
N GLU A 99 15.23 6.21 4.68
CA GLU A 99 15.30 7.51 5.33
C GLU A 99 14.51 8.55 4.57
N ARG A 100 14.07 8.23 3.34
CA ARG A 100 13.26 9.13 2.54
C ARG A 100 11.97 8.48 2.06
N LEU A 101 10.91 9.28 2.07
CA LEU A 101 9.59 8.92 1.56
C LEU A 101 9.19 9.91 0.48
N MET A 102 8.50 9.45 -0.53
CA MET A 102 7.79 10.28 -1.49
C MET A 102 6.29 10.07 -1.36
N SER A 103 5.52 11.13 -1.51
CA SER A 103 4.07 11.10 -1.53
C SER A 103 3.51 12.00 -2.61
N GLN A 104 2.42 11.58 -3.23
CA GLN A 104 1.71 12.32 -4.27
C GLN A 104 0.29 12.63 -3.77
N GLY A 105 -0.05 13.92 -3.81
CA GLY A 105 -1.33 14.44 -3.37
C GLY A 105 -2.16 15.07 -4.48
N ARG A 106 -3.44 15.31 -4.19
CA ARG A 106 -4.35 16.10 -5.05
C ARG A 106 -4.06 17.61 -5.01
N ASP A 107 -3.05 18.03 -4.27
CA ASP A 107 -2.46 19.36 -4.27
C ASP A 107 -1.52 19.61 -5.46
N LEU A 108 -1.41 18.65 -6.40
CA LEU A 108 -0.50 18.71 -7.53
C LEU A 108 0.97 18.77 -7.10
N GLN A 109 1.31 18.18 -5.95
CA GLN A 109 2.68 18.12 -5.46
C GLN A 109 3.10 16.67 -5.23
N ILE A 110 4.37 16.40 -5.53
CA ILE A 110 5.09 15.28 -4.94
C ILE A 110 5.92 15.83 -3.79
N CYS A 111 5.59 15.46 -2.55
CA CYS A 111 6.39 15.82 -1.39
C CYS A 111 7.45 14.75 -1.13
N THR A 112 8.69 15.18 -0.90
CA THR A 112 9.77 14.31 -0.40
C THR A 112 9.96 14.58 1.08
N TRP A 113 10.06 13.52 1.87
CA TRP A 113 10.15 13.58 3.34
C TRP A 113 11.47 13.01 3.82
N ASN A 114 11.99 13.58 4.91
CA ASN A 114 13.07 13.02 5.69
C ASN A 114 12.50 12.26 6.90
N LEU A 115 12.73 10.95 6.92
CA LEU A 115 12.40 10.05 8.02
C LEU A 115 13.61 9.74 8.91
N ALA A 116 14.81 10.20 8.55
CA ALA A 116 16.01 9.99 9.35
C ALA A 116 15.81 10.57 10.75
N GLU A 117 16.20 9.79 11.76
CA GLU A 117 16.13 10.18 13.18
C GLU A 117 14.73 10.62 13.65
N GLY A 118 13.66 10.22 12.94
CA GLY A 118 12.28 10.58 13.29
C GLY A 118 11.93 12.05 13.05
N ARG A 119 12.72 12.79 12.26
CA ARG A 119 12.49 14.23 12.00
C ARG A 119 11.19 14.51 11.26
N ASN A 120 10.73 13.60 10.40
CA ASN A 120 9.42 13.66 9.74
C ASN A 120 9.16 15.00 9.00
N THR A 121 10.21 15.60 8.43
CA THR A 121 10.13 16.92 7.78
C THR A 121 10.04 16.81 6.26
N VAL A 122 9.38 17.78 5.63
CA VAL A 122 9.41 17.94 4.17
C VAL A 122 10.81 18.42 3.74
N LEU A 123 11.46 17.68 2.84
CA LEU A 123 12.73 18.05 2.20
C LEU A 123 12.52 18.96 0.99
N GLY A 124 11.41 18.77 0.28
CA GLY A 124 11.06 19.56 -0.89
C GLY A 124 9.80 19.04 -1.56
N SER A 125 9.28 19.82 -2.49
CA SER A 125 8.14 19.44 -3.33
C SER A 125 8.47 19.58 -4.81
N ILE A 126 7.89 18.70 -5.61
CA ILE A 126 7.95 18.76 -7.07
C ILE A 126 6.53 19.04 -7.57
N PRO A 127 6.29 20.18 -8.25
CA PRO A 127 4.98 20.48 -8.80
C PRO A 127 4.64 19.54 -9.96
N LEU A 128 3.36 19.22 -10.08
CA LEU A 128 2.78 18.44 -11.17
C LEU A 128 1.82 19.31 -11.98
N ASP A 129 1.83 19.12 -13.29
CA ASP A 129 1.00 19.89 -14.22
C ASP A 129 -0.37 19.25 -14.50
N SER A 130 -0.61 18.03 -14.02
CA SER A 130 -1.85 17.28 -14.28
C SER A 130 -2.39 16.59 -13.04
N VAL A 131 -3.70 16.74 -12.82
CA VAL A 131 -4.52 16.01 -11.84
C VAL A 131 -4.90 14.64 -12.41
N GLY A 132 -3.91 13.89 -12.88
CA GLY A 132 -4.15 12.52 -13.38
C GLY A 132 -4.44 11.56 -12.23
N PHE A 133 -5.33 10.58 -12.46
CA PHE A 133 -5.44 9.38 -11.60
C PHE A 133 -4.17 8.50 -11.65
N CYS A 134 -3.21 8.86 -12.51
CA CYS A 134 -1.94 8.17 -12.68
C CYS A 134 -1.06 8.37 -11.46
N LYS A 135 -0.71 7.24 -10.83
CA LYS A 135 0.28 7.18 -9.75
C LYS A 135 1.68 7.32 -10.33
N CYS A 136 2.56 8.01 -9.62
CA CYS A 136 3.99 7.94 -9.91
C CYS A 136 4.50 6.50 -9.79
N SER A 137 5.57 6.19 -10.51
CA SER A 137 6.29 4.92 -10.34
C SER A 137 7.76 5.20 -10.11
N LEU A 138 8.31 4.58 -9.08
CA LEU A 138 9.71 4.65 -8.74
C LEU A 138 10.41 3.41 -9.30
N LEU A 139 11.41 3.61 -10.16
CA LEU A 139 12.29 2.55 -10.61
C LEU A 139 13.63 2.72 -9.90
N ASN A 140 13.97 1.74 -9.07
CA ASN A 140 15.16 1.79 -8.26
C ASN A 140 16.32 1.03 -8.91
N THR A 141 17.18 1.74 -9.65
CA THR A 141 18.43 1.23 -10.23
C THR A 141 19.65 1.81 -9.49
N GLU A 142 20.86 1.82 -10.08
CA GLU A 142 22.01 2.59 -9.55
C GLU A 142 21.68 4.09 -9.38
N ARG A 143 20.70 4.58 -10.14
CA ARG A 143 20.05 5.87 -9.94
C ARG A 143 18.55 5.66 -9.72
N CYS A 144 17.95 6.50 -8.90
CA CYS A 144 16.50 6.46 -8.69
C CYS A 144 15.81 7.23 -9.82
N LEU A 145 14.98 6.54 -10.61
CA LEU A 145 14.21 7.15 -11.70
C LEU A 145 12.75 7.26 -11.26
N LEU A 146 12.18 8.45 -11.38
CA LEU A 146 10.79 8.74 -11.04
C LEU A 146 10.01 9.02 -12.32
N ALA A 147 9.07 8.14 -12.65
CA ALA A 147 8.09 8.40 -13.70
C ALA A 147 6.95 9.23 -13.11
N ILE A 148 6.74 10.43 -13.65
CA ILE A 148 5.65 11.34 -13.26
C ILE A 148 4.65 11.49 -14.40
N PRO A 149 3.37 11.77 -14.10
CA PRO A 149 2.39 12.14 -15.12
C PRO A 149 2.91 13.33 -15.93
N GLY A 150 3.02 13.13 -17.25
CA GLY A 150 3.44 14.19 -18.17
C GLY A 150 2.35 15.25 -18.35
N LYS A 151 2.75 16.41 -18.85
CA LYS A 151 1.82 17.43 -19.32
C LYS A 151 1.07 16.88 -20.53
N GLU A 152 -0.24 17.12 -20.62
CA GLU A 152 -0.96 16.87 -21.88
C GLU A 152 -0.27 17.69 -22.97
N SER A 153 0.35 17.02 -23.93
CA SER A 153 0.76 17.65 -25.19
C SER A 153 -0.49 17.71 -26.06
N SER A 154 -1.36 18.68 -25.81
CA SER A 154 -2.39 19.05 -26.79
C SER A 154 -1.69 19.85 -27.91
N GLN A 155 -1.25 19.15 -28.95
CA GLN A 155 -1.06 19.70 -30.30
C GLN A 155 -1.55 18.68 -31.32
#